data_AF-A0A1I7DTR7-F1
#
_entry.id   AF-A0A1I7DTR7-F1
#
_cell.length_a   1.000
_cell.length_b   1.000
_cell.length_c   1.000
_cell.angle_alpha   90.00
_cell.angle_beta   90.00
_cell.angle_gamma   90.00
#
_symmetry.space_group_name_H-M   'P 1'
#
loop_
_entity.id
_entity.type
_entity.pdbx_description
1 polymer ?
#
loop_
_entity_poly.entity_id
_entity_poly.type
_entity_poly.pdbx_seq_one_letter_code
_entity_poly.pdbx_strand_id
1 'polypeptide(L)'
;MTAREPDELVEAVRFPLKKPGERYGFTEFSARHGDFAMAACAAVVTSDSICLAVGGVADRPVVEKWPRLHGEDLRSALNDLSWKLGAQDDAHISATYRRHLVRQLGWRVIEEAK
;
A
#
# COMPACT_ATOMS: atom_id res chain seq x y z
N MET A 1 -15.44 -9.00 -0.98
CA MET A 1 -16.52 -8.81 -1.97
C MET A 1 -16.29 -7.47 -2.66
N THR A 2 -16.44 -7.40 -3.97
CA THR A 2 -16.32 -6.15 -4.75
C THR A 2 -17.70 -5.51 -4.93
N ALA A 3 -17.74 -4.26 -5.42
CA ALA A 3 -19.00 -3.54 -5.72
C ALA A 3 -19.70 -4.01 -7.01
N ARG A 4 -19.07 -4.89 -7.81
CA ARG A 4 -19.62 -5.44 -9.04
C ARG A 4 -20.75 -6.44 -8.73
N GLU A 5 -21.93 -6.21 -9.29
CA GLU A 5 -23.11 -7.09 -9.18
C GLU A 5 -23.03 -8.30 -10.13
N PRO A 6 -23.72 -9.43 -9.86
CA PRO A 6 -23.60 -10.69 -10.61
C PRO A 6 -23.77 -10.64 -12.13
N ASP A 7 -24.39 -9.61 -12.69
CA ASP A 7 -24.68 -9.39 -14.11
C ASP A 7 -23.88 -8.25 -14.77
N GLU A 8 -22.99 -7.57 -14.04
CA GLU A 8 -22.19 -6.46 -14.56
C GLU A 8 -20.85 -6.90 -15.20
N LEU A 9 -20.23 -6.07 -16.06
CA LEU A 9 -18.86 -6.30 -16.54
C LEU A 9 -18.03 -5.02 -16.37
N VAL A 10 -16.78 -5.14 -15.91
CA VAL A 10 -15.85 -4.02 -15.87
C VAL A 10 -15.33 -3.75 -17.28
N GLU A 11 -15.88 -2.75 -17.95
CA GLU A 11 -15.50 -2.40 -19.33
C GLU A 11 -14.27 -1.49 -19.41
N ALA A 12 -14.08 -0.61 -18.40
CA ALA A 12 -12.98 0.35 -18.40
C ALA A 12 -12.61 0.79 -16.98
N VAL A 13 -11.37 1.26 -16.84
CA VAL A 13 -10.87 1.97 -15.67
C VAL A 13 -10.43 3.37 -16.08
N ARG A 14 -10.76 4.38 -15.25
CA ARG A 14 -10.41 5.78 -15.50
C ARG A 14 -9.51 6.27 -14.38
N PHE A 15 -8.28 6.62 -14.73
CA PHE A 15 -7.32 7.18 -13.78
C PHE A 15 -7.22 8.71 -14.01
N PRO A 16 -7.28 9.52 -12.95
CA PRO A 16 -7.03 10.94 -13.09
C PRO A 16 -5.59 11.18 -13.57
N LEU A 17 -5.40 12.21 -14.39
CA LEU A 17 -4.06 12.66 -14.75
C LEU A 17 -3.36 13.25 -13.52
N LYS A 18 -2.03 13.15 -13.54
CA LYS A 18 -1.17 13.74 -12.52
C LYS A 18 -1.43 15.22 -12.34
N LYS A 19 -1.75 15.65 -11.12
CA LYS A 19 -1.87 17.07 -10.79
C LYS A 19 -0.49 17.67 -10.48
N PRO A 20 -0.31 18.99 -10.69
CA PRO A 20 0.90 19.67 -10.22
C PRO A 20 1.14 19.43 -8.73
N GLY A 21 2.39 19.09 -8.37
CA GLY A 21 2.77 18.81 -6.99
C GLY A 21 2.50 17.38 -6.50
N GLU A 22 1.75 16.55 -7.25
CA GLU A 22 1.65 15.12 -6.95
C GLU A 22 2.94 14.39 -7.32
N ARG A 23 3.31 13.43 -6.50
CA ARG A 23 4.39 12.49 -6.76
C ARG A 23 3.93 11.09 -6.42
N TYR A 24 4.50 10.11 -7.10
CA TYR A 24 4.07 8.73 -6.99
C TYR A 24 5.27 7.83 -6.72
N GLY A 25 5.04 6.79 -5.94
CA GLY A 25 5.97 5.69 -5.77
C GLY A 25 5.21 4.38 -5.80
N PHE A 26 5.86 3.33 -6.28
CA PHE A 26 5.35 1.96 -6.19
C PHE A 26 6.51 1.01 -5.91
N THR A 27 6.33 0.11 -4.96
CA THR A 27 7.31 -0.95 -4.68
C THR A 27 6.59 -2.19 -4.19
N GLU A 28 7.14 -3.35 -4.52
CA GLU A 28 6.59 -4.65 -4.12
C GLU A 28 7.70 -5.62 -3.73
N PHE A 29 7.31 -6.63 -2.95
CA PHE A 29 8.16 -7.75 -2.59
C PHE A 29 7.43 -9.06 -2.89
N SER A 30 8.10 -9.96 -3.62
CA SER A 30 7.63 -11.29 -3.99
C SER A 30 8.76 -12.32 -3.86
N ALA A 31 8.43 -13.60 -3.69
CA ALA A 31 9.44 -14.67 -3.57
C ALA A 31 10.29 -14.81 -4.84
N ARG A 32 9.65 -14.64 -6.00
CA ARG A 32 10.28 -14.71 -7.32
C ARG A 32 9.54 -13.79 -8.28
N HIS A 33 10.24 -13.41 -9.35
CA HIS A 33 9.65 -12.64 -10.42
C HIS A 33 8.46 -13.39 -11.05
N GLY A 34 7.33 -12.70 -11.19
CA GLY A 34 6.08 -13.26 -11.73
C GLY A 34 5.13 -13.86 -10.69
N ASP A 35 5.52 -13.96 -9.42
CA ASP A 35 4.58 -14.31 -8.34
C ASP A 35 3.77 -13.10 -7.87
N PHE A 36 2.64 -13.38 -7.22
CA PHE A 36 1.88 -12.36 -6.50
C PHE A 36 2.74 -11.70 -5.42
N ALA A 37 2.58 -10.38 -5.29
CA ALA A 37 3.26 -9.61 -4.25
C ALA A 37 2.82 -10.10 -2.86
N MET A 38 3.80 -10.44 -2.04
CA MET A 38 3.63 -10.72 -0.62
C MET A 38 3.26 -9.45 0.15
N ALA A 39 3.80 -8.32 -0.30
CA ALA A 39 3.36 -6.99 0.05
C ALA A 39 3.67 -6.04 -1.12
N ALA A 40 2.71 -5.21 -1.48
CA ALA A 40 2.89 -4.13 -2.45
C ALA A 40 2.44 -2.81 -1.81
N CYS A 41 3.21 -1.75 -2.01
CA CYS A 41 2.94 -0.42 -1.50
C CYS A 41 2.94 0.58 -2.66
N ALA A 42 1.86 1.35 -2.79
CA ALA A 42 1.76 2.47 -3.74
C ALA A 42 1.50 3.76 -2.96
N ALA A 43 2.29 4.80 -3.22
CA ALA A 43 2.11 6.10 -2.56
C ALA A 43 1.79 7.20 -3.56
N VAL A 44 0.87 8.08 -3.17
CA VAL A 44 0.70 9.42 -3.73
C VAL A 44 1.09 10.42 -2.65
N VAL A 45 2.03 11.31 -2.95
CA VAL A 45 2.54 12.29 -1.99
C VAL A 45 2.40 13.70 -2.59
N THR A 46 1.84 14.61 -1.80
CA THR A 46 1.74 16.06 -2.11
C THR A 46 2.38 16.85 -0.99
N SER A 47 2.51 18.18 -1.11
CA SER A 47 3.02 19.03 -0.01
C SER A 47 2.27 18.83 1.31
N ASP A 48 0.98 18.48 1.24
CA ASP A 48 0.08 18.51 2.38
C ASP A 48 -0.32 17.12 2.87
N SER A 49 -0.15 16.08 2.04
CA SER A 49 -0.71 14.76 2.33
C SER A 49 0.11 13.60 1.77
N ILE A 50 -0.12 12.44 2.37
CA ILE A 50 0.35 11.14 1.93
C ILE A 50 -0.88 10.24 1.79
N CYS A 51 -1.03 9.59 0.64
CA CYS A 51 -1.97 8.51 0.43
C CYS A 51 -1.18 7.23 0.14
N LEU A 52 -1.30 6.23 1.01
CA LEU A 52 -0.60 4.95 0.88
C LEU A 52 -1.62 3.83 0.68
N ALA A 53 -1.49 3.08 -0.41
CA ALA A 53 -2.20 1.85 -0.65
C ALA A 53 -1.29 0.65 -0.37
N VAL A 54 -1.82 -0.37 0.32
CA VAL A 54 -1.12 -1.62 0.61
C VAL A 54 -1.92 -2.80 0.06
N GLY A 55 -1.27 -3.66 -0.72
CA GLY A 55 -1.82 -4.91 -1.26
C GLY A 55 -1.01 -6.15 -0.82
N GLY A 56 -1.60 -7.34 -0.96
CA GLY A 56 -0.95 -8.63 -0.65
C GLY A 56 -0.95 -9.04 0.83
N VAL A 57 -1.32 -8.12 1.74
CA VAL A 57 -1.19 -8.34 3.20
C VAL A 57 -2.51 -8.71 3.87
N ALA A 58 -3.61 -8.07 3.46
CA ALA A 58 -4.97 -8.30 3.96
C ALA A 58 -5.83 -9.01 2.89
N ASP A 59 -7.08 -9.33 3.24
CA ASP A 59 -8.08 -9.93 2.34
C ASP A 59 -8.40 -9.08 1.09
N ARG A 60 -8.10 -7.79 1.17
CA ARG A 60 -8.28 -6.79 0.10
C ARG A 60 -7.24 -5.68 0.23
N PRO A 61 -6.95 -4.94 -0.85
CA PRO A 61 -6.12 -3.74 -0.75
C PRO A 61 -6.74 -2.73 0.20
N VAL A 62 -5.90 -2.08 1.00
CA VAL A 62 -6.30 -1.04 1.96
C VAL A 62 -5.58 0.25 1.61
N VAL A 63 -6.31 1.37 1.70
CA VAL A 63 -5.77 2.71 1.48
C VAL A 63 -5.85 3.49 2.78
N GLU A 64 -4.75 4.11 3.17
CA GLU A 64 -4.69 5.10 4.25
C GLU A 64 -4.31 6.48 3.71
N LYS A 65 -4.81 7.50 4.39
CA LYS A 65 -4.50 8.90 4.10
C LYS A 65 -4.05 9.59 5.36
N TRP A 66 -2.92 10.26 5.28
CA TRP A 66 -2.32 11.01 6.36
C TRP A 66 -2.01 12.44 5.89
N PRO A 67 -1.89 13.41 6.82
CA PRO A 67 -1.18 14.65 6.51
C PRO A 67 0.27 14.34 6.10
N ARG A 68 1.02 15.35 5.65
CA ARG A 68 2.45 15.20 5.31
C ARG A 68 3.29 14.88 6.57
N LEU A 69 3.28 13.61 6.96
CA LEU A 69 4.06 13.08 8.09
C LEU A 69 5.53 12.91 7.72
N HIS A 70 6.39 13.02 8.73
CA HIS A 70 7.83 12.91 8.60
C HIS A 70 8.44 12.16 9.79
N GLY A 71 9.65 11.61 9.61
CA GLY A 71 10.42 11.05 10.72
C GLY A 71 9.66 9.99 11.53
N GLU A 72 9.66 10.13 12.85
CA GLU A 72 9.03 9.18 13.76
C GLU A 72 7.50 9.15 13.63
N ASP A 73 6.84 10.26 13.30
CA ASP A 73 5.38 10.26 13.11
C ASP A 73 4.97 9.35 11.96
N LEU A 74 5.74 9.40 10.86
CA LEU A 74 5.52 8.50 9.72
C LEU A 74 5.81 7.04 10.08
N ARG A 75 6.88 6.78 10.85
CA ARG A 75 7.20 5.41 11.32
C ARG A 75 6.09 4.85 12.21
N SER A 76 5.55 5.67 13.10
CA SER A 76 4.44 5.31 13.98
C SER A 76 3.19 4.98 13.17
N ALA A 77 2.81 5.85 12.24
CA ALA A 77 1.65 5.62 11.37
C ALA A 77 1.76 4.34 10.53
N LEU A 78 2.95 4.04 9.98
CA LEU A 78 3.22 2.81 9.25
C LEU A 78 3.14 1.57 10.15
N ASN A 79 3.62 1.67 11.39
CA ASN A 79 3.51 0.59 12.36
C ASN A 79 2.05 0.30 12.69
N ASP A 80 1.27 1.33 12.99
CA ASP A 80 -0.16 1.20 13.30
C ASP A 80 -0.94 0.61 12.13
N LEU A 81 -0.64 1.06 10.90
CA LEU A 81 -1.20 0.47 9.69
C LEU A 81 -0.85 -1.02 9.58
N SER A 82 0.40 -1.40 9.84
CA SER A 82 0.82 -2.81 9.76
C SER A 82 0.01 -3.71 10.71
N TRP A 83 -0.37 -3.21 11.88
CA TRP A 83 -1.27 -3.91 12.81
C TRP A 83 -2.72 -3.90 12.33
N LYS A 84 -3.21 -2.75 11.85
CA LYS A 84 -4.58 -2.57 11.33
C LYS A 84 -4.90 -3.50 10.15
N LEU A 85 -3.92 -3.81 9.32
CA LEU A 85 -4.09 -4.72 8.17
C LEU A 85 -4.45 -6.16 8.58
N GLY A 86 -4.25 -6.55 9.84
CA GLY A 86 -4.65 -7.86 10.32
C GLY A 86 -3.97 -9.01 9.59
N ALA A 87 -2.69 -8.83 9.20
CA ALA A 87 -1.93 -9.82 8.45
C ALA A 87 -2.04 -11.21 9.11
N GLN A 88 -2.30 -12.22 8.29
CA GLN A 88 -2.38 -13.63 8.72
C GLN A 88 -1.15 -14.40 8.28
N ASP A 89 -0.83 -15.46 9.01
CA ASP A 89 0.18 -16.43 8.58
C ASP A 89 -0.34 -17.20 7.36
N ASP A 90 0.55 -17.58 6.45
CA ASP A 90 0.30 -18.58 5.41
C ASP A 90 1.42 -19.62 5.35
N ALA A 91 1.32 -20.54 4.38
CA ALA A 91 2.30 -21.61 4.18
C ALA A 91 3.72 -21.13 3.84
N HIS A 92 3.90 -19.88 3.42
CA HIS A 92 5.16 -19.34 2.93
C HIS A 92 5.73 -18.24 3.85
N ILE A 93 4.88 -17.53 4.59
CA ILE A 93 5.21 -16.29 5.28
C ILE A 93 4.40 -16.10 6.56
N SER A 94 5.08 -15.66 7.62
CA SER A 94 4.43 -15.21 8.84
C SER A 94 3.83 -13.81 8.72
N ALA A 95 2.72 -13.58 9.42
CA ALA A 95 2.10 -12.28 9.65
C ALA A 95 3.12 -11.25 10.15
N THR A 96 4.06 -11.66 11.00
CA THR A 96 5.13 -10.79 11.51
C THR A 96 6.04 -10.29 10.38
N TYR A 97 6.42 -11.17 9.44
CA TYR A 97 7.23 -10.79 8.30
C TYR A 97 6.45 -9.88 7.35
N ARG A 98 5.16 -10.16 7.07
CA ARG A 98 4.33 -9.24 6.27
C ARG A 98 4.21 -7.86 6.90
N ARG A 99 3.98 -7.77 8.22
CA ARG A 99 3.97 -6.48 8.94
C ARG A 99 5.31 -5.76 8.86
N HIS A 100 6.42 -6.49 8.88
CA HIS A 100 7.74 -5.90 8.65
C HIS A 100 7.88 -5.32 7.24
N LEU A 101 7.44 -6.06 6.21
CA LEU A 101 7.43 -5.60 4.83
C LEU A 101 6.60 -4.32 4.65
N VAL A 102 5.39 -4.24 5.23
CA VAL A 102 4.56 -3.02 5.17
C VAL A 102 5.31 -1.80 5.69
N ARG A 103 5.99 -1.93 6.84
CA ARG A 103 6.75 -0.83 7.45
C ARG A 103 7.92 -0.41 6.57
N GLN A 104 8.71 -1.36 6.06
CA GLN A 104 9.88 -1.08 5.24
C GLN A 104 9.52 -0.53 3.85
N LEU A 105 8.63 -1.22 3.14
CA LEU A 105 8.20 -0.84 1.80
C LEU A 105 7.38 0.46 1.83
N GLY A 106 6.49 0.62 2.81
CA GLY A 106 5.71 1.83 3.01
C GLY A 106 6.59 3.06 3.27
N TRP A 107 7.60 2.93 4.13
CA TRP A 107 8.59 3.99 4.35
C TRP A 107 9.32 4.33 3.05
N ARG A 108 9.91 3.31 2.41
CA ARG A 108 10.71 3.48 1.19
C ARG A 108 9.94 4.17 0.08
N VAL A 109 8.71 3.72 -0.21
CA VAL A 109 7.92 4.25 -1.32
C VAL A 109 7.50 5.70 -1.08
N ILE A 110 7.28 6.10 0.18
CA ILE A 110 6.95 7.48 0.53
C ILE A 110 8.19 8.37 0.40
N GLU A 111 9.37 7.89 0.81
CA GLU A 111 10.64 8.62 0.63
C GLU A 111 11.01 8.81 -0.85
N GLU A 112 10.81 7.79 -1.67
CA GLU A 112 11.05 7.85 -3.13
C GLU A 112 10.06 8.80 -3.83
N ALA A 113 8.86 8.98 -3.26
CA ALA A 113 7.83 9.88 -3.77
C ALA A 113 7.89 11.30 -3.17
N LYS A 114 8.98 11.72 -2.52
CA LYS A 114 9.12 13.09 -1.97
C LYS A 114 9.47 14.17 -3.00
#